data_AF-A0A2E1V292-F1
#
_entry.id   AF-A0A2E1V292-F1
#
_cell.length_a   1.000
_cell.length_b   1.000
_cell.length_c   1.000
_cell.angle_alpha   90.00
_cell.angle_beta   90.00
_cell.angle_gamma   90.00
#
_symmetry.space_group_name_H-M   'P 1'
#
loop_
_entity.id
_entity.type
_entity.pdbx_description
1 polymer ?
#
loop_
_entity_poly.entity_id
_entity_poly.type
_entity_poly.pdbx_seq_one_letter_code
_entity_poly.pdbx_strand_id
1 'polypeptide(L)'
;MKYILKEGVMAATKMNSPVLPQNQRTDVHPGAFRVFAGIFAAMMTALFLVFWSDKAAVAMVFISTAYGLMYLGIPLVGAHLAEYNRPWSDFLQAEIQTFTGTVTGRSFLIQLCAPY
;
A
#
# COMPACT_ATOMS: atom_id res chain seq x y z
N MET A 1 -14.88 -46.32 -16.70
CA MET A 1 -15.86 -45.23 -16.47
C MET A 1 -15.54 -44.39 -15.22
N LYS A 2 -14.26 -44.16 -14.87
CA LYS A 2 -13.82 -43.33 -13.74
C LYS A 2 -12.95 -42.13 -14.16
N TYR A 3 -12.52 -42.09 -15.42
CA TYR A 3 -11.61 -41.07 -15.94
C TYR A 3 -12.35 -39.83 -16.47
N ILE A 4 -13.54 -39.98 -17.06
CA ILE A 4 -14.33 -38.86 -17.62
C ILE A 4 -14.88 -37.93 -16.51
N LEU A 5 -15.20 -38.47 -15.32
CA LEU A 5 -15.70 -37.67 -14.19
C LEU A 5 -14.61 -36.85 -13.50
N LYS A 6 -13.34 -37.27 -13.58
CA LYS A 6 -12.23 -36.52 -12.99
C LYS A 6 -11.88 -35.29 -13.84
N GLU A 7 -11.98 -35.43 -15.16
CA GLU A 7 -11.76 -34.35 -16.13
C GLU A 7 -12.85 -33.26 -16.01
N GLY A 8 -14.13 -33.66 -15.86
CA GLY A 8 -15.25 -32.73 -15.72
C GLY A 8 -15.23 -31.92 -14.41
N VAL A 9 -14.80 -32.54 -13.30
CA VAL A 9 -14.64 -31.83 -12.02
C VAL A 9 -13.41 -30.92 -12.03
N MET A 10 -12.30 -31.35 -12.65
CA MET A 10 -11.09 -30.53 -12.81
C MET A 10 -11.33 -29.34 -13.76
N ALA A 11 -12.18 -29.49 -14.78
CA ALA A 11 -12.58 -28.40 -15.67
C ALA A 11 -13.54 -27.41 -14.98
N ALA A 12 -14.48 -27.91 -14.16
CA ALA A 12 -15.43 -27.06 -13.42
C ALA A 12 -14.76 -26.25 -12.30
N THR A 13 -13.75 -26.82 -11.61
CA THR A 13 -12.98 -26.08 -10.59
C THR A 13 -12.08 -25.00 -11.20
N LYS A 14 -11.59 -25.20 -12.43
CA LYS A 14 -10.80 -24.18 -13.15
C LYS A 14 -11.63 -22.99 -13.64
N MET A 15 -12.95 -23.14 -13.77
CA MET A 15 -13.86 -22.08 -14.24
C MET A 15 -14.41 -21.16 -13.15
N ASN A 16 -14.20 -21.47 -11.86
CA ASN A 16 -14.73 -20.66 -10.76
C ASN A 16 -13.65 -20.19 -9.77
N SER A 17 -12.38 -20.23 -10.18
CA SER A 17 -11.41 -19.33 -9.57
C SER A 17 -11.70 -17.96 -10.17
N PRO A 18 -12.01 -16.91 -9.39
CA PRO A 18 -12.02 -15.57 -9.94
C PRO A 18 -10.68 -15.39 -10.65
N VAL A 19 -10.73 -15.24 -11.98
CA VAL A 19 -9.57 -14.79 -12.76
C VAL A 19 -9.35 -13.37 -12.29
N LEU A 20 -8.60 -13.22 -11.19
CA LEU A 20 -8.09 -11.94 -10.79
C LEU A 20 -7.30 -11.45 -11.99
N PRO A 21 -7.66 -10.31 -12.61
CA PRO A 21 -6.96 -9.81 -13.77
C PRO A 21 -5.47 -9.82 -13.44
N GLN A 22 -4.70 -10.51 -14.28
CA GLN A 22 -3.26 -10.79 -14.14
C GLN A 22 -2.40 -9.52 -14.33
N ASN A 23 -2.96 -8.37 -13.95
CA ASN A 23 -2.31 -7.09 -13.81
C ASN A 23 -2.34 -6.66 -12.34
N GLN A 24 -1.93 -7.53 -11.44
CA GLN A 24 -1.26 -7.09 -10.20
C GLN A 24 0.15 -6.58 -10.56
N ARG A 25 0.27 -5.67 -11.54
CA ARG A 25 1.34 -4.68 -11.45
C ARG A 25 0.91 -3.80 -10.30
N THR A 26 1.72 -3.71 -9.27
CA THR A 26 1.52 -2.77 -8.16
C THR A 26 1.16 -1.41 -8.76
N ASP A 27 -0.13 -1.04 -8.77
CA ASP A 27 -0.57 0.20 -9.42
C ASP A 27 -0.08 1.41 -8.64
N VAL A 28 0.22 1.22 -7.36
CA VAL A 28 0.73 2.25 -6.47
C VAL A 28 2.22 2.46 -6.69
N HIS A 29 2.57 3.63 -7.21
CA HIS A 29 3.96 4.04 -7.39
C HIS A 29 4.68 4.08 -6.02
N PRO A 30 5.89 3.51 -5.88
CA PRO A 30 6.63 3.46 -4.63
C PRO A 30 6.91 4.85 -4.01
N GLY A 31 7.00 5.87 -4.87
CA GLY A 31 7.02 7.28 -4.48
C GLY A 31 5.85 7.74 -3.59
N ALA A 32 4.65 7.18 -3.74
CA ALA A 32 3.48 7.52 -2.92
C ALA A 32 3.71 7.15 -1.45
N PHE A 33 4.23 5.94 -1.23
CA PHE A 33 4.60 5.47 0.11
C PHE A 33 5.77 6.26 0.70
N ARG A 34 6.74 6.69 -0.12
CA ARG A 34 7.83 7.56 0.34
C ARG A 34 7.33 8.93 0.79
N VAL A 35 6.40 9.54 0.05
CA VAL A 35 5.80 10.82 0.44
C VAL A 35 5.03 10.67 1.75
N PHE A 36 4.20 9.64 1.88
CA PHE A 36 3.46 9.36 3.10
C PHE A 36 4.39 9.13 4.30
N ALA A 37 5.42 8.29 4.14
CA ALA A 37 6.42 8.03 5.17
C ALA A 37 7.21 9.29 5.55
N GLY A 38 7.51 10.16 4.59
CA GLY A 38 8.15 11.45 4.84
C GLY A 38 7.28 12.38 5.68
N ILE A 39 5.98 12.48 5.38
CA ILE A 39 5.02 13.28 6.16
C ILE A 39 4.90 12.72 7.58
N PHE A 40 4.79 11.39 7.73
CA PHE A 40 4.75 10.74 9.03
C PHE A 40 6.02 11.01 9.86
N ALA A 41 7.21 10.88 9.25
CA ALA A 41 8.47 11.16 9.91
C ALA A 41 8.61 12.63 10.33
N ALA A 42 8.15 13.57 9.49
CA ALA A 42 8.12 14.99 9.82
C ALA A 42 7.21 15.27 11.03
N MET A 43 6.03 14.65 11.07
CA MET A 43 5.10 14.77 12.19
C MET A 43 5.69 14.20 13.50
N MET A 44 6.28 13.01 13.46
CA MET A 44 6.95 12.42 14.64
C MET A 44 8.13 13.28 15.11
N THR A 45 8.91 13.85 14.18
CA THR A 45 10.02 14.74 14.51
C THR A 45 9.52 16.02 15.19
N ALA A 46 8.45 16.62 14.69
CA ALA A 46 7.85 17.80 15.32
C ALA A 46 7.34 17.49 16.74
N LEU A 47 6.63 16.37 16.92
CA LEU A 47 6.18 15.93 18.25
C LEU A 47 7.36 15.70 19.20
N PHE A 48 8.43 15.09 18.70
CA PHE A 48 9.62 14.85 19.51
C PHE A 48 10.30 16.15 19.94
N LEU A 49 10.42 17.14 19.04
CA LEU A 49 10.97 18.46 19.37
C LEU A 49 10.13 19.21 20.40
N VAL A 50 8.80 19.14 20.28
CA VAL A 50 7.86 19.80 21.21
C VAL A 50 7.89 19.13 22.59
N PHE A 51 7.92 17.81 22.63
CA PHE A 51 7.77 17.05 23.87
C PHE A 51 9.08 16.52 24.44
N TRP A 52 10.24 16.95 23.94
CA TRP A 52 11.54 16.41 24.33
C TRP A 52 11.78 16.42 25.85
N SER A 53 11.29 17.44 26.55
CA SER A 53 11.49 17.63 27.99
C SER A 53 10.63 16.69 28.86
N ASP A 54 9.57 16.10 28.31
CA ASP A 54 8.67 15.20 29.05
C ASP A 54 8.95 13.73 28.68
N LYS A 55 9.46 12.97 29.64
CA LYS A 55 9.83 11.56 29.47
C LYS A 55 8.63 10.67 29.10
N ALA A 56 7.44 10.96 29.61
CA ALA A 56 6.24 10.18 29.31
C ALA A 56 5.77 10.46 27.87
N ALA A 57 5.81 11.72 27.45
CA ALA A 57 5.45 12.11 26.09
C ALA A 57 6.45 11.58 25.05
N VAL A 58 7.76 11.62 25.35
CA VAL A 58 8.80 11.01 24.50
C VAL A 58 8.58 9.50 24.34
N ALA A 59 8.23 8.78 25.42
CA ALA A 59 7.93 7.35 25.34
C ALA A 59 6.75 7.07 24.40
N MET A 60 5.69 7.90 24.46
CA MET A 60 4.54 7.78 23.56
C MET A 60 4.88 8.06 22.10
N VAL A 61 5.75 9.04 21.82
CA VAL A 61 6.27 9.30 20.46
C VAL A 61 7.06 8.09 19.95
N PHE A 62 7.85 7.46 20.81
CA PHE A 62 8.63 6.26 20.46
C PHE A 62 7.73 5.07 20.15
N ILE A 63 6.72 4.81 20.97
CA ILE A 63 5.72 3.76 20.75
C ILE A 63 4.96 4.02 19.44
N SER A 64 4.51 5.25 19.23
CA SER A 64 3.80 5.66 18.00
C SER A 64 4.66 5.48 16.75
N THR A 65 5.95 5.81 16.85
CA THR A 65 6.92 5.62 15.76
C THR A 65 7.14 4.14 15.48
N ALA A 66 7.26 3.29 16.51
CA ALA A 66 7.41 1.85 16.35
C ALA A 66 6.18 1.22 15.66
N TYR A 67 4.97 1.60 16.06
CA TYR A 67 3.74 1.18 15.38
C TYR A 67 3.70 1.68 13.94
N GLY A 68 4.05 2.95 13.71
CA GLY A 68 4.16 3.52 12.36
C GLY A 68 5.10 2.71 11.48
N LEU A 69 6.29 2.34 11.98
CA LEU A 69 7.25 1.51 11.27
C LEU A 69 6.74 0.09 11.02
N MET A 70 5.99 -0.51 11.94
CA MET A 70 5.41 -1.85 11.73
C MET A 70 4.43 -1.85 10.55
N TYR A 71 3.57 -0.84 10.46
CA TYR A 71 2.57 -0.73 9.39
C TYR A 71 3.15 -0.20 8.07
N LEU A 72 4.14 0.69 8.13
CA LEU A 72 4.77 1.28 6.95
C LEU A 72 5.95 0.48 6.42
N GLY A 73 6.58 -0.35 7.26
CA GLY A 73 7.75 -1.15 6.88
C GLY A 73 7.45 -2.14 5.77
N ILE A 74 6.31 -2.84 5.84
CA ILE A 74 5.89 -3.82 4.83
C ILE A 74 5.74 -3.17 3.44
N PRO A 75 4.95 -2.09 3.26
CA PRO A 75 4.82 -1.44 1.96
C PRO A 75 6.11 -0.72 1.53
N LEU A 76 6.94 -0.19 2.44
CA LEU A 76 8.24 0.40 2.09
C LEU A 76 9.24 -0.63 1.55
N VAL A 77 9.32 -1.81 2.18
CA VAL A 77 10.19 -2.89 1.73
C VAL A 77 9.68 -3.46 0.40
N GLY A 78 8.36 -3.66 0.26
CA GLY A 78 7.75 -4.06 -1.01
C GLY A 78 7.99 -3.05 -2.13
N ALA A 79 7.88 -1.75 -1.83
CA ALA A 79 8.18 -0.65 -2.73
C ALA A 79 9.67 -0.57 -3.13
N HIS A 80 10.58 -0.98 -2.25
CA HIS A 80 12.02 -0.99 -2.54
C HIS A 80 12.44 -2.21 -3.38
N LEU A 81 11.72 -3.31 -3.28
CA LEU A 81 11.99 -4.55 -4.03
C LEU A 81 11.23 -4.62 -5.36
N ALA A 82 10.17 -3.83 -5.54
CA ALA A 82 9.39 -3.80 -6.78
C ALA A 82 10.13 -3.03 -7.88
N GLU A 83 10.33 -3.68 -9.03
CA GLU A 83 10.73 -3.00 -10.27
C GLU A 83 9.54 -2.17 -10.80
N TYR A 84 9.41 -0.95 -10.30
CA TYR A 84 8.41 -0.01 -10.80
C TYR A 84 8.97 0.79 -11.97
N ASN A 85 8.50 0.48 -13.17
CA ASN A 85 9.07 1.00 -14.42
C ASN A 85 8.25 2.15 -15.06
N ARG A 86 7.24 2.69 -14.35
CA ARG A 86 6.47 3.86 -14.85
C ARG A 86 6.97 5.15 -14.17
N PRO A 87 7.04 6.28 -14.89
CA PRO A 87 7.40 7.56 -14.31
C PRO A 87 6.27 8.10 -13.41
N TRP A 88 6.63 8.94 -12.44
CA TRP A 88 5.72 9.56 -11.46
C TRP A 88 4.56 10.33 -12.11
N SER A 89 4.82 10.99 -13.25
CA SER A 89 3.81 11.72 -14.02
C SER A 89 2.72 10.81 -14.58
N ASP A 90 3.09 9.60 -14.97
CA ASP A 90 2.17 8.62 -15.57
C ASP A 90 1.35 7.97 -14.46
N PHE A 91 1.94 7.75 -13.28
CA PHE A 91 1.20 7.30 -12.10
C PHE A 91 0.10 8.29 -11.69
N LEU A 92 0.40 9.59 -11.66
CA LEU A 92 -0.56 10.62 -11.26
C LEU A 92 -1.80 10.69 -12.18
N GLN A 93 -1.64 10.30 -13.44
CA GLN A 93 -2.70 10.31 -14.45
C GLN A 93 -3.32 8.93 -14.69
N ALA A 94 -2.66 7.86 -14.25
CA ALA A 94 -3.17 6.51 -14.38
C ALA A 94 -4.43 6.30 -13.54
N GLU A 95 -5.38 5.55 -14.10
CA GLU A 95 -6.45 4.92 -13.34
C GLU A 95 -5.87 3.76 -12.55
N ILE A 96 -6.13 3.77 -11.24
CA ILE A 96 -5.78 2.74 -10.27
C ILE A 96 -7.08 2.06 -9.86
N GLN A 97 -7.13 0.74 -9.95
CA GLN A 97 -8.24 0.00 -9.34
C GLN A 97 -8.05 -0.05 -7.83
N THR A 98 -9.00 0.50 -7.09
CA THR A 98 -9.10 0.34 -5.63
C THR A 98 -10.32 -0.52 -5.28
N PHE A 99 -10.41 -0.94 -4.02
CA PHE A 99 -11.56 -1.72 -3.52
C PHE A 99 -12.90 -0.99 -3.63
N THR A 100 -12.88 0.34 -3.78
CA THR A 100 -14.08 1.20 -3.84
C THR A 100 -14.43 1.65 -5.26
N GLY A 101 -13.62 1.29 -6.27
CA GLY A 101 -13.81 1.68 -7.66
C GLY A 101 -12.50 2.09 -8.32
N THR A 102 -12.56 2.56 -9.56
CA THR A 102 -11.37 3.08 -10.23
C THR A 102 -11.18 4.55 -9.88
N VAL A 103 -9.98 4.91 -9.41
CA VAL A 103 -9.63 6.30 -9.06
C VAL A 103 -8.33 6.69 -9.75
N THR A 104 -8.16 7.98 -10.06
CA THR A 104 -6.87 8.46 -10.58
C THR A 104 -5.78 8.38 -9.50
N GLY A 105 -4.51 8.21 -9.89
CA GLY A 105 -3.41 8.16 -8.94
C GLY A 105 -3.27 9.41 -8.06
N ARG A 106 -3.70 10.58 -8.55
CA ARG A 106 -3.86 11.80 -7.73
C ARG A 106 -4.92 11.64 -6.65
N SER A 107 -6.11 11.18 -7.01
CA SER A 107 -7.19 10.95 -6.05
C SER A 107 -6.79 9.90 -5.01
N PHE A 108 -6.06 8.86 -5.43
CA PHE A 108 -5.50 7.85 -4.52
C PHE A 108 -4.50 8.47 -3.53
N LEU A 109 -3.56 9.31 -4.00
CA LEU A 109 -2.62 10.01 -3.11
C LEU A 109 -3.34 10.91 -2.11
N ILE A 110 -4.38 11.61 -2.55
CA ILE A 110 -5.18 12.45 -1.67
C ILE A 110 -5.90 11.59 -0.64
N GLN A 111 -6.51 10.46 -1.02
CA GLN A 111 -7.15 9.54 -0.07
C GLN A 111 -6.15 8.95 0.92
N LEU A 112 -4.91 8.68 0.48
CA LEU A 112 -3.85 8.17 1.35
C LEU A 112 -3.41 9.22 2.39
N CYS A 113 -3.35 10.49 2.01
CA CYS A 113 -2.84 11.58 2.85
C CYS A 113 -3.94 12.35 3.59
N ALA A 114 -5.20 12.25 3.17
CA ALA A 114 -6.31 12.92 3.80
C ALA A 114 -6.72 12.18 5.08
N PRO A 115 -6.88 12.88 6.22
CA PRO A 115 -7.60 12.32 7.34
C PRO A 115 -9.06 12.13 6.92
N TYR A 116 -9.57 10.90 7.01
CA TYR A 116 -11.00 10.59 6.84
C TYR A 116 -11.86 11.31 7.89
#